data_AF-T0ZI10-F1
#
_entry.id   AF-T0ZI10-F1
#
_cell.length_a   1.000
_cell.length_b   1.000
_cell.length_c   1.000
_cell.angle_alpha   90.00
_cell.angle_beta   90.00
_cell.angle_gamma   90.00
#
_symmetry.space_group_name_H-M   'P 1'
#
loop_
_entity.id
_entity.type
_entity.pdbx_description
1 polymer ?
#
loop_
_entity_poly.entity_id
_entity_poly.type
_entity_poly.pdbx_seq_one_letter_code
_entity_poly.pdbx_strand_id
1 'polypeptide(L)'
;ALDDLRAAADVFAPVYARTSGADGWVSLEVSPLLADDAATTVAQAVQLHERAARPNLFIKVPGTPAGVEAIETLIHRGVPVNVTLLFDARQYRAAAAAYLRGLERRMDA
;
A
#
# COMPACT_ATOMS: atom_id res chain seq x y z
N ALA A 1 5.91 16.94 -1.40
CA ALA A 1 5.70 15.48 -1.55
C ALA A 1 4.27 15.07 -1.20
N LEU A 2 3.84 15.09 0.08
CA LEU A 2 2.48 14.65 0.42
C LEU A 2 1.38 15.55 -0.20
N ASP A 3 1.59 16.86 -0.22
CA ASP A 3 0.64 17.81 -0.83
C ASP A 3 0.53 17.62 -2.34
N ASP A 4 1.64 17.33 -3.03
CA ASP A 4 1.64 17.04 -4.47
C ASP A 4 0.84 15.77 -4.77
N LEU A 5 0.97 14.75 -3.91
CA LEU A 5 0.25 13.48 -4.05
C LEU A 5 -1.24 13.65 -3.76
N ARG A 6 -1.61 14.54 -2.82
CA ARG A 6 -3.02 14.90 -2.57
C ARG A 6 -3.61 15.65 -3.76
N ALA A 7 -2.88 16.61 -4.31
CA ALA A 7 -3.31 17.34 -5.50
C ALA A 7 -3.46 16.40 -6.71
N ALA A 8 -2.52 15.48 -6.92
CA ALA A 8 -2.61 14.47 -7.97
C ALA A 8 -3.80 13.52 -7.74
N ALA A 9 -4.03 13.07 -6.50
CA ALA A 9 -5.17 12.23 -6.15
C ALA A 9 -6.50 12.96 -6.46
N ASP A 10 -6.59 14.26 -6.18
CA ASP A 10 -7.76 15.08 -6.52
C ASP A 10 -7.98 15.19 -8.04
N VAL A 11 -6.90 15.31 -8.83
CA VAL A 11 -6.96 15.29 -10.31
C VAL A 11 -7.48 13.96 -10.85
N PHE A 12 -7.08 12.83 -10.25
CA PHE A 12 -7.48 11.49 -10.69
C PHE A 12 -8.79 10.98 -10.05
N ALA A 13 -9.36 11.69 -9.09
CA ALA A 13 -10.61 11.32 -8.42
C ALA A 13 -11.79 11.03 -9.38
N PRO A 14 -11.98 11.78 -10.49
CA PRO A 14 -13.05 11.45 -11.45
C PRO A 14 -12.85 10.10 -12.16
N VAL A 15 -11.61 9.67 -12.37
CA VAL A 15 -11.30 8.34 -12.93
C VAL A 15 -11.58 7.28 -11.88
N TYR A 16 -11.13 7.50 -10.65
CA TYR A 16 -11.37 6.60 -9.52
C TYR A 16 -12.87 6.33 -9.32
N ALA A 17 -13.68 7.38 -9.30
CA ALA A 17 -15.13 7.25 -9.18
C ALA A 17 -15.76 6.53 -10.38
N ARG A 18 -15.41 6.91 -11.62
CA ARG A 18 -16.00 6.32 -12.84
C ARG A 18 -15.69 4.83 -13.02
N THR A 19 -14.54 4.40 -12.49
CA THR A 19 -14.06 3.01 -12.60
C THR A 19 -14.36 2.18 -11.35
N SER A 20 -15.15 2.72 -10.40
CA SER A 20 -15.45 2.05 -9.13
C SER A 20 -14.19 1.61 -8.38
N GLY A 21 -13.13 2.41 -8.44
CA GLY A 21 -11.86 2.17 -7.77
C GLY A 21 -10.89 1.23 -8.51
N ALA A 22 -11.18 0.83 -9.75
CA ALA A 22 -10.23 0.04 -10.54
C ALA A 22 -9.00 0.87 -10.98
N ASP A 23 -9.21 2.15 -11.34
CA ASP A 23 -8.16 3.07 -11.77
C ASP A 23 -8.19 4.39 -10.98
N GLY A 24 -7.38 5.38 -11.38
CA GLY A 24 -7.37 6.71 -10.77
C GLY A 24 -6.59 6.78 -9.46
N TRP A 25 -5.73 5.80 -9.21
CA TRP A 25 -4.87 5.73 -8.05
C TRP A 25 -3.60 6.58 -8.20
N VAL A 26 -3.11 7.09 -7.06
CA VAL A 26 -1.81 7.74 -6.94
C VAL A 26 -1.02 7.02 -5.84
N SER A 27 0.29 6.87 -6.00
CA SER A 27 1.11 6.08 -5.06
C SER A 27 2.21 6.91 -4.41
N LEU A 28 2.29 6.87 -3.07
CA LEU A 28 3.37 7.43 -2.26
C LEU A 28 4.20 6.31 -1.64
N GLU A 29 5.53 6.39 -1.75
CA GLU A 29 6.42 5.37 -1.18
C GLU A 29 6.85 5.70 0.24
N VAL A 30 6.98 4.65 1.06
CA VAL A 30 7.66 4.74 2.37
C VAL A 30 9.13 5.07 2.17
N SER A 31 9.81 5.47 3.23
CA SER A 31 11.25 5.70 3.20
C SER A 31 11.98 4.40 2.82
N PRO A 32 12.86 4.41 1.81
CA PRO A 32 13.60 3.22 1.39
C PRO A 32 14.54 2.70 2.49
N LEU A 33 14.89 3.55 3.46
CA LEU A 33 15.70 3.15 4.63
C LEU A 33 14.99 2.17 5.56
N LEU A 34 13.68 1.97 5.37
CA LEU A 34 12.85 1.06 6.16
C LEU A 34 12.61 -0.29 5.47
N ALA A 35 13.22 -0.54 4.31
CA ALA A 35 12.93 -1.71 3.47
C ALA A 35 13.11 -3.06 4.19
N ASP A 36 13.94 -3.11 5.23
CA ASP A 36 14.21 -4.30 6.04
C ASP A 36 13.63 -4.23 7.47
N ASP A 37 12.74 -3.25 7.74
CA ASP A 37 12.05 -3.07 9.02
C ASP A 37 10.53 -3.05 8.82
N ALA A 38 9.90 -4.20 9.07
CA ALA A 38 8.46 -4.38 8.90
C ALA A 38 7.63 -3.48 9.83
N ALA A 39 8.01 -3.39 11.11
CA ALA A 39 7.24 -2.67 12.11
C ALA A 39 7.23 -1.16 11.83
N THR A 40 8.41 -0.60 11.52
CA THR A 40 8.52 0.83 11.20
C THR A 40 7.91 1.15 9.84
N THR A 41 8.01 0.24 8.85
CA THR A 41 7.29 0.36 7.57
C THR A 41 5.78 0.44 7.78
N VAL A 42 5.20 -0.44 8.60
CA VAL A 42 3.76 -0.42 8.90
C VAL A 42 3.37 0.90 9.58
N ALA A 43 4.12 1.33 10.59
CA ALA A 43 3.83 2.56 11.31
C ALA A 43 3.84 3.79 10.38
N GLN A 44 4.86 3.90 9.52
CA GLN A 44 4.95 5.00 8.57
C GLN A 44 3.85 4.92 7.51
N ALA A 45 3.55 3.73 6.96
CA ALA A 45 2.52 3.56 5.94
C ALA A 45 1.13 3.95 6.46
N VAL A 46 0.77 3.54 7.69
CA VAL A 46 -0.48 3.96 8.35
C VAL A 46 -0.51 5.47 8.52
N GLN A 47 0.55 6.06 9.07
CA GLN A 47 0.65 7.51 9.28
C GLN A 47 0.51 8.29 7.96
N LEU A 48 1.16 7.85 6.89
CA LEU A 48 1.09 8.48 5.58
C LEU A 48 -0.31 8.37 4.97
N HIS A 49 -0.94 7.20 5.08
CA HIS A 49 -2.30 6.98 4.59
C HIS A 49 -3.32 7.87 5.31
N GLU A 50 -3.25 7.94 6.64
CA GLU A 50 -4.10 8.81 7.46
C GLU A 50 -3.91 10.30 7.10
N ARG A 51 -2.66 10.75 6.99
CA ARG A 51 -2.33 12.14 6.64
C ARG A 51 -2.70 12.51 5.20
N ALA A 52 -2.65 11.54 4.28
CA ALA A 52 -3.07 11.72 2.91
C ALA A 52 -4.57 12.02 2.83
N ALA A 53 -5.38 11.29 3.60
CA ALA A 53 -6.84 11.46 3.67
C ALA A 53 -7.49 11.53 2.28
N ARG A 54 -7.11 10.58 1.40
CA ARG A 54 -7.65 10.40 0.05
C ARG A 54 -7.92 8.92 -0.21
N PRO A 55 -9.09 8.56 -0.77
CA PRO A 55 -9.48 7.17 -0.96
C PRO A 55 -8.68 6.48 -2.08
N ASN A 56 -8.14 7.26 -3.02
CA ASN A 56 -7.41 6.78 -4.19
C ASN A 56 -5.88 6.92 -4.04
N LEU A 57 -5.38 6.78 -2.80
CA LEU A 57 -3.94 6.79 -2.53
C LEU A 57 -3.44 5.41 -2.06
N PHE A 58 -2.47 4.88 -2.78
CA PHE A 58 -1.68 3.71 -2.39
C PHE A 58 -0.45 4.14 -1.59
N ILE A 59 -0.08 3.31 -0.61
CA ILE A 59 1.28 3.32 -0.06
C ILE A 59 2.12 2.27 -0.79
N LYS A 60 3.26 2.68 -1.36
CA LYS A 60 4.22 1.76 -1.96
C LYS A 60 5.07 1.12 -0.88
N VAL A 61 5.16 -0.21 -0.92
CA VAL A 61 5.97 -1.03 -0.02
C VAL A 61 6.78 -2.01 -0.87
N PRO A 62 8.10 -2.11 -0.70
CA PRO A 62 8.92 -3.04 -1.48
C PRO A 62 8.64 -4.49 -1.09
N GLY A 63 8.69 -5.41 -2.06
CA GLY A 63 8.52 -6.86 -1.86
C GLY A 63 9.74 -7.57 -1.26
N THR A 64 10.42 -6.94 -0.30
CA THR A 64 11.47 -7.56 0.53
C THR A 64 10.84 -8.54 1.53
N PRO A 65 11.61 -9.42 2.20
CA PRO A 65 11.08 -10.27 3.26
C PRO A 65 10.34 -9.50 4.36
N ALA A 66 10.93 -8.40 4.87
CA ALA A 66 10.26 -7.53 5.83
C ALA A 66 9.04 -6.81 5.23
N GLY A 67 9.12 -6.41 3.96
CA GLY A 67 8.00 -5.83 3.23
C GLY A 67 6.80 -6.78 3.10
N VAL A 68 7.02 -8.08 2.90
CA VAL A 68 5.95 -9.09 2.87
C VAL A 68 5.19 -9.15 4.20
N GLU A 69 5.90 -9.08 5.33
CA GLU A 69 5.27 -9.00 6.67
C GLU A 69 4.47 -7.71 6.84
N ALA A 70 5.02 -6.58 6.38
CA ALA A 70 4.35 -5.29 6.43
C ALA A 70 3.08 -5.26 5.56
N ILE A 71 3.13 -5.82 4.35
CA ILE A 71 2.00 -5.91 3.41
C ILE A 71 0.81 -6.62 4.06
N GLU A 72 1.02 -7.79 4.66
CA GLU A 72 -0.06 -8.52 5.32
C GLU A 72 -0.75 -7.67 6.40
N THR A 73 0.06 -7.01 7.24
CA THR A 73 -0.44 -6.17 8.33
C THR A 73 -1.20 -4.95 7.81
N LEU A 74 -0.71 -4.31 6.74
CA LEU A 74 -1.34 -3.14 6.14
C LEU A 74 -2.67 -3.48 5.48
N ILE A 75 -2.74 -4.60 4.76
CA ILE A 75 -3.99 -5.07 4.14
C ILE A 75 -5.03 -5.42 5.21
N HIS A 76 -4.62 -6.10 6.29
CA HIS A 76 -5.51 -6.35 7.44
C HIS A 76 -6.07 -5.03 8.02
N ARG A 77 -5.23 -4.00 8.17
CA ARG A 77 -5.62 -2.66 8.62
C ARG A 77 -6.44 -1.86 7.59
N GLY A 78 -6.57 -2.34 6.35
CA GLY A 78 -7.34 -1.67 5.30
C GLY A 78 -6.59 -0.53 4.62
N VAL A 79 -5.24 -0.49 4.73
CA VAL A 79 -4.40 0.46 4.00
C VAL A 79 -4.17 -0.07 2.58
N PRO A 80 -4.53 0.68 1.52
CA PRO A 80 -4.24 0.28 0.15
C PRO A 80 -2.72 0.25 -0.10
N VAL A 81 -2.21 -0.84 -0.67
CA VAL A 81 -0.78 -1.03 -0.94
C VAL A 81 -0.48 -1.24 -2.43
N ASN A 82 0.57 -0.58 -2.92
CA ASN A 82 1.23 -0.88 -4.19
C ASN A 82 2.55 -1.62 -3.91
N VAL A 83 2.60 -2.93 -4.19
CA VAL A 83 3.83 -3.71 -3.95
C VAL A 83 4.84 -3.42 -5.07
N THR A 84 6.03 -2.92 -4.71
CA THR A 84 7.10 -2.55 -5.65
C THR A 84 8.33 -3.47 -5.53
N LEU A 85 9.30 -3.32 -6.42
CA LEU A 85 10.58 -4.05 -6.41
C LEU A 85 10.45 -5.59 -6.42
N LEU A 86 9.48 -6.09 -7.20
CA LEU A 86 9.34 -7.52 -7.48
C LEU A 86 10.08 -7.85 -8.78
N PHE A 87 11.13 -8.66 -8.67
CA PHE A 87 12.01 -9.02 -9.80
C PHE A 87 11.93 -10.51 -10.15
N ASP A 88 11.32 -11.33 -9.30
CA ASP A 88 11.09 -12.74 -9.59
C ASP A 88 9.70 -13.25 -9.14
N ALA A 89 9.33 -14.42 -9.65
CA ALA A 89 8.03 -15.04 -9.38
C ALA A 89 7.85 -15.48 -7.90
N ARG A 90 8.94 -15.70 -7.16
CA ARG A 90 8.89 -16.08 -5.75
C ARG A 90 8.50 -14.87 -4.91
N GLN A 91 9.11 -13.70 -5.19
CA GLN A 91 8.72 -12.45 -4.54
C GLN A 91 7.25 -12.11 -4.79
N TYR A 92 6.80 -12.24 -6.05
CA TYR A 92 5.39 -12.04 -6.39
C TYR A 92 4.46 -12.96 -5.59
N ARG A 93 4.75 -14.27 -5.56
CA ARG A 93 3.93 -15.25 -4.82
C ARG A 93 3.92 -14.96 -3.33
N ALA A 94 5.04 -14.54 -2.74
CA ALA A 94 5.13 -14.18 -1.33
C ALA A 94 4.25 -12.96 -1.01
N ALA A 95 4.32 -11.91 -1.82
CA ALA A 95 3.48 -10.72 -1.66
C ALA A 95 1.98 -11.02 -1.86
N ALA A 96 1.63 -11.82 -2.87
CA ALA A 96 0.25 -12.25 -3.12
C ALA A 96 -0.29 -13.09 -1.94
N ALA A 97 0.52 -13.99 -1.38
CA ALA A 97 0.13 -14.77 -0.21
C ALA A 97 -0.07 -13.89 1.03
N ALA A 98 0.78 -12.89 1.25
CA ALA A 98 0.61 -11.91 2.33
C ALA A 98 -0.68 -11.08 2.16
N TYR A 99 -0.99 -10.65 0.93
CA TYR A 99 -2.25 -9.98 0.63
C TYR A 99 -3.47 -10.85 1.01
N LEU A 100 -3.48 -12.12 0.58
CA LEU A 100 -4.58 -13.05 0.89
C LEU A 100 -4.74 -13.27 2.40
N ARG A 101 -3.65 -13.55 3.12
CA ARG A 101 -3.69 -13.70 4.59
C ARG A 101 -4.18 -12.43 5.29
N GLY A 102 -3.77 -11.26 4.80
CA GLY A 102 -4.23 -9.97 5.33
C GLY A 102 -5.74 -9.77 5.15
N LEU A 103 -6.29 -10.17 3.99
CA LEU A 103 -7.73 -10.14 3.74
C LEU A 103 -8.50 -11.14 4.60
N GLU A 104 -8.02 -12.39 4.71
CA GLU A 104 -8.63 -13.42 5.57
C GLU A 104 -8.74 -12.92 7.00
N ARG A 105 -7.63 -12.40 7.56
CA ARG A 105 -7.61 -11.79 8.90
C ARG A 105 -8.55 -10.61 9.07
N ARG A 106 -8.90 -9.90 7.99
CA ARG A 106 -9.82 -8.77 8.02
C ARG A 106 -11.28 -9.23 7.94
N MET A 107 -11.55 -10.33 7.26
CA MET A 107 -12.89 -10.91 7.17
C MET A 107 -13.32 -11.58 8.48
N ASP A 108 -12.38 -12.14 9.22
CA ASP A 108 -12.63 -12.84 10.49
C ASP A 108 -12.74 -11.90 11.72
N ALA A 109 -12.54 -10.59 11.54
CA ALA A 109 -12.56 -9.57 12.60
C ALA A 109 -13.87 -8.79 12.64
#